data_AF-A0A9P8HGZ1-F1
#
_entry.id   AF-A0A9P8HGZ1-F1
#
_cell.length_a   1.000
_cell.length_b   1.000
_cell.length_c   1.000
_cell.angle_alpha   90.00
_cell.angle_beta   90.00
_cell.angle_gamma   90.00
#
_symmetry.space_group_name_H-M   'P 1'
#
loop_
_entity.id
_entity.type
_entity.pdbx_description
1 polymer ?
#
loop_
_entity_poly.entity_id
_entity_poly.type
_entity_poly.pdbx_seq_one_letter_code
_entity_poly.pdbx_strand_id
1 'polypeptide(L)'
;MDYEFSGATPATLAEFNLAGGVDNLQTFYDISLVDGYNIPMGINYIPAKNTTFIPPNLTNCACIATTGWVYLPAGNGTFYSNVTYPIPLESEETNESRPAFAPCNSACAATGTDKDCCIGKYHDPHICKPSQYSKSVKAVCPDAYSFAYDDQQSTFIIPKGGGWEVVMCPEGRSTDILRKLGSEMFELASGGKLSPHTLKRLRNATYVMEERGPAGVVRPWTLMLMICVAVACTWVVL
;
A
#
# COMPACT_ATOMS: atom_id res chain seq x y z
N MET A 1 2.03 6.04 -33.80
CA MET A 1 0.61 6.42 -33.64
C MET A 1 0.15 5.56 -32.48
N ASP A 2 0.48 6.00 -31.28
CA ASP A 2 0.29 5.20 -30.08
C ASP A 2 -1.05 5.61 -29.51
N TYR A 3 -2.09 4.86 -29.89
CA TYR A 3 -3.40 4.97 -29.24
C TYR A 3 -3.28 4.34 -27.86
N GLU A 4 -2.80 5.12 -26.88
CA GLU A 4 -2.96 4.80 -25.46
C GLU A 4 -4.39 5.11 -25.06
N PHE A 5 -5.22 4.08 -24.95
CA PHE A 5 -6.48 4.17 -24.23
C PHE A 5 -6.29 3.50 -22.87
N SER A 6 -6.45 4.28 -21.79
CA SER A 6 -6.71 3.69 -20.47
C SER A 6 -8.07 2.98 -20.50
N GLY A 7 -8.25 2.02 -19.59
CA GLY A 7 -9.53 1.36 -19.38
C GLY A 7 -10.61 2.34 -18.91
N ALA A 8 -11.88 2.00 -19.12
CA ALA A 8 -12.98 2.79 -18.57
C ALA A 8 -12.98 2.71 -17.03
N THR A 9 -13.08 3.86 -16.36
CA THR A 9 -13.18 3.95 -14.91
C THR A 9 -14.56 3.49 -14.40
N PRO A 10 -14.67 2.87 -13.20
CA PRO A 10 -13.59 2.66 -12.23
C PRO A 10 -12.73 1.43 -12.55
N ALA A 11 -11.41 1.57 -12.41
CA ALA A 11 -10.46 0.48 -12.65
C ALA A 11 -9.34 0.46 -11.61
N THR A 12 -9.20 -0.68 -10.91
CA THR A 12 -7.99 -0.97 -10.13
C THR A 12 -6.85 -1.29 -11.08
N LEU A 13 -5.70 -0.62 -10.94
CA LEU A 13 -4.56 -0.76 -11.84
C LEU A 13 -3.37 -1.41 -11.14
N ALA A 14 -2.63 -2.25 -11.87
CA ALA A 14 -1.25 -2.62 -11.53
C ALA A 14 -0.34 -1.89 -12.51
N GLU A 15 0.52 -1.02 -11.99
CA GLU A 15 1.39 -0.18 -12.80
C GLU A 15 2.83 -0.66 -12.67
N PHE A 16 3.57 -0.62 -13.78
CA PHE A 16 4.95 -1.10 -13.83
C PHE A 16 5.80 -0.18 -14.70
N ASN A 17 6.93 0.29 -14.14
CA ASN A 17 8.03 0.86 -14.90
C ASN A 17 9.27 -0.02 -14.70
N LEU A 18 9.54 -0.88 -15.68
CA LEU A 18 10.57 -1.93 -15.59
C LEU A 18 12.00 -1.44 -15.74
N ALA A 19 12.19 -0.22 -16.24
CA ALA A 19 13.50 0.35 -16.57
C ALA A 19 13.53 1.83 -16.20
N GLY A 20 13.28 2.13 -14.92
CA GLY A 20 13.29 3.48 -14.38
C GLY A 20 14.53 3.77 -13.53
N GLY A 21 14.49 4.93 -12.87
CA GLY A 21 15.50 5.33 -11.90
C GLY A 21 16.82 5.75 -12.53
N VAL A 22 17.87 5.81 -11.72
CA VAL A 22 19.22 6.15 -12.21
C VAL A 22 19.73 5.03 -13.10
N ASP A 23 20.25 5.38 -14.28
CA ASP A 23 20.80 4.47 -15.29
C ASP A 23 19.82 3.38 -15.79
N ASN A 24 18.51 3.55 -15.59
CA ASN A 24 17.48 2.55 -15.92
C ASN A 24 17.70 1.19 -15.23
N LEU A 25 18.19 1.23 -13.97
CA LEU A 25 18.54 0.06 -13.15
C LEU A 25 17.54 -0.25 -12.05
N GLN A 26 16.41 0.43 -12.00
CA GLN A 26 15.35 0.19 -11.03
C GLN A 26 14.05 -0.22 -11.72
N THR A 27 13.26 -1.02 -11.01
CA THR A 27 11.87 -1.27 -11.36
C THR A 27 10.96 -0.64 -10.32
N PHE A 28 9.97 0.10 -10.79
CA PHE A 28 8.92 0.70 -9.99
C PHE A 28 7.64 -0.04 -10.29
N TYR A 29 6.87 -0.35 -9.26
CA TYR A 29 5.55 -0.90 -9.43
C TYR A 29 4.66 -0.54 -8.26
N ASP A 30 3.36 -0.57 -8.51
CA ASP A 30 2.36 -0.20 -7.53
C ASP A 30 0.98 -0.72 -7.92
N ILE A 31 0.08 -0.69 -6.93
CA ILE A 31 -1.35 -0.83 -7.16
C ILE A 31 -1.93 0.58 -7.06
N SER A 32 -2.75 0.95 -8.04
CA SER A 32 -3.27 2.30 -8.16
C SER A 32 -4.78 2.32 -8.26
N LEU A 33 -5.38 3.15 -7.41
CA LEU A 33 -6.81 3.45 -7.35
C LEU A 33 -7.07 4.91 -7.78
N VAL A 34 -6.12 5.54 -8.47
CA VAL A 34 -6.28 6.88 -9.05
C VAL A 34 -7.45 6.90 -10.05
N ASP A 35 -7.67 5.79 -10.75
CA ASP A 35 -8.75 5.57 -11.71
C ASP A 35 -9.97 4.84 -11.10
N GLY A 36 -10.01 4.72 -9.77
CA GLY A 36 -11.09 4.07 -9.04
C GLY A 36 -10.75 2.65 -8.60
N TYR A 37 -11.76 1.96 -8.06
CA TYR A 37 -11.65 0.58 -7.61
C TYR A 37 -12.80 -0.25 -8.15
N ASN A 38 -12.51 -1.41 -8.73
CA ASN A 38 -13.52 -2.35 -9.21
C ASN A 38 -13.31 -3.78 -8.68
N ILE A 39 -12.07 -4.29 -8.68
CA ILE A 39 -11.72 -5.62 -8.17
C ILE A 39 -10.53 -5.56 -7.21
N PRO A 40 -10.46 -6.46 -6.20
CA PRO A 40 -9.27 -6.62 -5.39
C PRO A 40 -8.09 -7.07 -6.25
N MET A 41 -6.89 -6.62 -5.89
CA MET A 41 -5.68 -6.91 -6.66
C MET A 41 -4.49 -7.15 -5.73
N GLY A 42 -3.64 -8.11 -6.08
CA GLY A 42 -2.34 -8.33 -5.47
C GLY A 42 -1.25 -8.39 -6.53
N ILE A 43 -0.02 -8.02 -6.13
CA ILE A 43 1.17 -8.12 -6.98
C ILE A 43 2.19 -8.97 -6.23
N ASN A 44 2.60 -10.07 -6.86
CA ASN A 44 3.62 -10.98 -6.37
C ASN A 44 4.91 -10.81 -7.14
N TYR A 45 5.98 -10.45 -6.44
CA TYR A 45 7.32 -10.42 -7.04
C TYR A 45 7.86 -11.85 -7.20
N ILE A 46 8.31 -12.15 -8.42
CA ILE A 46 8.96 -13.41 -8.80
C ILE A 46 10.44 -13.11 -9.05
N PRO A 47 11.36 -13.53 -8.17
CA PRO A 47 12.79 -13.32 -8.40
C PRO A 47 13.26 -13.95 -9.70
N ALA A 48 14.04 -13.22 -10.50
CA ALA A 48 14.68 -13.78 -11.69
C ALA A 48 16.03 -14.43 -11.33
N LYS A 49 16.56 -15.23 -12.25
CA LYS A 49 17.93 -15.77 -12.08
C LYS A 49 18.92 -14.61 -11.99
N ASN A 50 19.90 -14.73 -11.10
CA ASN A 50 20.97 -13.74 -10.87
C ASN A 50 20.50 -12.37 -10.34
N THR A 51 19.27 -12.24 -9.82
CA THR A 51 18.86 -11.04 -9.09
C THR A 51 19.15 -11.18 -7.59
N THR A 52 19.22 -10.04 -6.89
CA THR A 52 19.28 -10.03 -5.43
C THR A 52 18.03 -10.69 -4.87
N PHE A 53 18.18 -11.52 -3.82
CA PHE A 53 17.03 -12.05 -3.09
C PHE A 53 16.36 -10.92 -2.30
N ILE A 54 15.06 -10.74 -2.52
CA ILE A 54 14.23 -9.77 -1.81
C ILE A 54 13.11 -10.55 -1.10
N PRO A 55 12.94 -10.37 0.22
CA PRO A 55 11.86 -11.01 0.95
C PRO A 55 10.47 -10.62 0.42
N PRO A 56 9.52 -11.57 0.39
CA PRO A 56 8.14 -11.32 -0.03
C PRO A 56 7.43 -10.29 0.84
N ASN A 57 7.76 -10.19 2.13
CA ASN A 57 7.17 -9.16 3.01
C ASN A 57 7.61 -7.73 2.75
N LEU A 58 8.56 -7.54 1.83
CA LEU A 58 8.96 -6.23 1.37
C LEU A 58 8.39 -5.91 -0.02
N THR A 59 7.88 -6.90 -0.76
CA THR A 59 7.60 -6.75 -2.20
C THR A 59 6.20 -7.16 -2.62
N ASN A 60 5.56 -8.08 -1.90
CA ASN A 60 4.28 -8.62 -2.31
C ASN A 60 3.15 -7.82 -1.67
N CYS A 61 2.58 -6.89 -2.43
CA CYS A 61 1.53 -5.99 -1.98
C CYS A 61 0.14 -6.47 -2.41
N ALA A 62 -0.87 -6.08 -1.65
CA ALA A 62 -2.27 -6.34 -1.97
C ALA A 62 -3.16 -5.19 -1.55
N CYS A 63 -4.15 -4.87 -2.40
CA CYS A 63 -5.26 -3.99 -2.09
C CYS A 63 -6.57 -4.77 -2.17
N ILE A 64 -7.14 -5.03 -1.00
CA ILE A 64 -8.45 -5.62 -0.83
C ILE A 64 -9.30 -4.56 -0.17
N ALA A 65 -10.09 -3.82 -0.94
CA ALA A 65 -11.03 -2.81 -0.45
C ALA A 65 -12.49 -3.27 -0.48
N THR A 66 -12.77 -4.42 -1.11
CA THR A 66 -14.12 -5.01 -1.18
C THR A 66 -14.59 -5.46 0.22
N THR A 67 -15.77 -5.00 0.63
CA THR A 67 -16.41 -5.41 1.88
C THR A 67 -16.86 -6.87 1.82
N GLY A 68 -16.80 -7.59 2.95
CA GLY A 68 -17.13 -9.02 3.00
C GLY A 68 -16.06 -9.96 2.43
N TRP A 69 -14.97 -9.41 1.88
CA TRP A 69 -13.85 -10.16 1.31
C TRP A 69 -12.58 -10.08 2.18
N VAL A 70 -12.68 -9.56 3.40
CA VAL A 70 -11.54 -9.40 4.32
C VAL A 70 -11.45 -10.60 5.23
N TYR A 71 -10.29 -11.25 5.20
CA TYR A 71 -10.03 -12.40 6.06
C TYR A 71 -9.59 -11.94 7.45
N LEU A 72 -9.80 -12.79 8.46
CA LEU A 72 -9.25 -12.56 9.79
C LEU A 72 -7.72 -12.46 9.72
N PRO A 73 -7.08 -11.63 10.58
CA PRO A 73 -5.63 -11.59 10.67
C PRO A 73 -5.06 -13.00 10.90
N ALA A 74 -4.26 -13.48 9.95
CA ALA A 74 -3.63 -14.80 10.07
C ALA A 74 -2.43 -14.72 11.03
N GLY A 75 -2.34 -15.69 11.94
CA GLY A 75 -1.36 -15.69 13.02
C GLY A 75 0.09 -15.95 12.62
N ASN A 76 0.40 -16.27 11.34
CA ASN A 76 1.72 -16.28 10.68
C ASN A 76 1.61 -16.89 9.28
N GLY A 77 2.29 -16.31 8.28
CA GLY A 77 2.29 -16.81 6.89
C GLY A 77 0.93 -16.57 6.20
N THR A 78 0.91 -15.66 5.24
CA THR A 78 -0.29 -15.24 4.50
C THR A 78 -0.16 -15.63 3.03
N PHE A 79 -1.23 -15.46 2.23
CA PHE A 79 -1.33 -15.78 0.80
C PHE A 79 -0.21 -15.24 -0.11
N TYR A 80 0.63 -14.35 0.41
CA TYR A 80 1.72 -13.70 -0.30
C TYR A 80 3.09 -13.87 0.36
N SER A 81 3.19 -14.70 1.40
CA SER A 81 4.46 -14.98 2.06
C SER A 81 4.49 -16.33 2.80
N ASN A 82 5.54 -16.58 3.56
CA ASN A 82 5.69 -17.75 4.42
C ASN A 82 5.88 -17.34 5.89
N VAL A 83 5.93 -18.33 6.76
CA VAL A 83 6.17 -18.14 8.21
C VAL A 83 7.53 -17.49 8.51
N THR A 84 8.49 -17.57 7.59
CA THR A 84 9.82 -16.98 7.74
C THR A 84 9.81 -15.47 7.54
N TYR A 85 8.94 -14.95 6.67
CA TYR A 85 8.88 -13.54 6.30
C TYR A 85 7.43 -13.04 6.39
N PRO A 86 6.84 -12.92 7.59
CA PRO A 86 5.43 -12.55 7.69
C PRO A 86 5.16 -11.17 7.05
N ILE A 87 4.03 -11.01 6.36
CA ILE A 87 3.66 -9.75 5.69
C ILE A 87 2.96 -8.80 6.67
N PRO A 88 3.38 -7.52 6.75
CA PRO A 88 2.63 -6.52 7.48
C PRO A 88 1.28 -6.27 6.79
N LEU A 89 0.20 -6.61 7.50
CA LEU A 89 -1.15 -6.33 7.06
C LEU A 89 -1.67 -5.07 7.75
N GLU A 90 -2.62 -4.42 7.09
CA GLU A 90 -3.58 -3.53 7.75
C GLU A 90 -4.18 -4.29 8.95
N SER A 91 -4.41 -3.62 10.09
CA SER A 91 -4.74 -4.26 11.39
C SER A 91 -6.09 -3.84 11.99
N GLU A 92 -6.69 -2.74 11.51
CA GLU A 92 -7.86 -2.09 12.08
C GLU A 92 -9.17 -2.47 11.35
N GLU A 93 -9.14 -2.74 10.04
CA GLU A 93 -10.36 -2.80 9.21
C GLU A 93 -10.98 -4.19 9.06
N THR A 94 -12.17 -4.43 9.62
CA THR A 94 -12.92 -5.69 9.48
C THR A 94 -14.00 -5.63 8.39
N ASN A 95 -14.69 -6.75 8.13
CA ASN A 95 -15.84 -6.74 7.22
C ASN A 95 -16.99 -5.86 7.75
N GLU A 96 -17.08 -5.70 9.08
CA GLU A 96 -18.12 -4.93 9.75
C GLU A 96 -17.76 -3.43 9.85
N SER A 97 -16.48 -3.09 10.01
CA SER A 97 -16.04 -1.68 10.08
C SER A 97 -15.98 -1.01 8.72
N ARG A 98 -15.76 -1.79 7.65
CA ARG A 98 -15.53 -1.22 6.31
C ARG A 98 -16.81 -0.70 5.68
N PRO A 99 -16.84 0.58 5.26
CA PRO A 99 -17.94 1.10 4.46
C PRO A 99 -17.96 0.42 3.09
N ALA A 100 -19.15 0.30 2.50
CA ALA A 100 -19.29 -0.17 1.12
C ALA A 100 -18.46 0.73 0.19
N PHE A 101 -17.36 0.17 -0.33
CA PHE A 101 -16.34 0.91 -1.06
C PHE A 101 -16.20 0.48 -2.53
N ALA A 102 -16.88 -0.58 -2.97
CA ALA A 102 -16.63 -1.20 -4.28
C ALA A 102 -17.92 -1.57 -5.04
N PRO A 103 -17.98 -1.36 -6.38
CA PRO A 103 -17.06 -0.55 -7.19
C PRO A 103 -17.21 0.96 -6.86
N CYS A 104 -16.13 1.72 -6.99
CA CYS A 104 -16.15 3.16 -6.67
C CYS A 104 -15.23 3.96 -7.59
N ASN A 105 -15.78 5.02 -8.17
CA ASN A 105 -15.02 6.01 -8.91
C ASN A 105 -14.11 6.80 -7.96
N SER A 106 -12.90 7.10 -8.43
CA SER A 106 -12.07 8.09 -7.77
C SER A 106 -12.70 9.49 -7.84
N ALA A 107 -12.18 10.42 -7.05
CA ALA A 107 -12.65 11.81 -7.10
C ALA A 107 -12.50 12.40 -8.52
N CYS A 108 -11.35 12.18 -9.17
CA CYS A 108 -11.12 12.64 -10.54
C CYS A 108 -12.09 11.99 -11.53
N ALA A 109 -12.26 10.66 -11.47
CA ALA A 109 -13.18 9.94 -12.36
C ALA A 109 -14.65 10.36 -12.17
N ALA A 110 -15.03 10.75 -10.95
CA ALA A 110 -16.39 11.18 -10.64
C ALA A 110 -16.69 12.62 -11.06
N THR A 111 -15.73 13.54 -10.92
CA THR A 111 -16.00 14.99 -11.08
C THR A 111 -15.33 15.60 -12.31
N GLY A 112 -14.21 15.04 -12.76
CA GLY A 112 -13.37 15.60 -13.83
C GLY A 112 -12.78 16.97 -13.52
N THR A 113 -12.80 17.43 -12.26
CA THR A 113 -12.32 18.78 -11.92
C THR A 113 -10.79 18.85 -11.86
N ASP A 114 -10.21 19.99 -12.24
CA ASP A 114 -8.76 20.22 -12.15
C ASP A 114 -8.19 19.92 -10.77
N LYS A 115 -8.98 20.20 -9.72
CA LYS A 115 -8.61 19.98 -8.33
C LYS A 115 -8.50 18.50 -8.01
N ASP A 116 -9.48 17.70 -8.42
CA ASP A 116 -9.52 16.28 -8.09
C ASP A 116 -8.58 15.46 -8.98
N CYS A 117 -8.31 15.94 -10.20
CA CYS A 117 -7.38 15.33 -11.15
C CYS A 117 -5.94 15.84 -11.02
N CYS A 118 -5.68 16.79 -10.11
CA CYS A 118 -4.36 17.39 -9.92
C CYS A 118 -3.72 17.95 -11.20
N ILE A 119 -4.51 18.67 -12.01
CA ILE A 119 -4.04 19.28 -13.26
C ILE A 119 -4.13 20.81 -13.20
N GLY A 120 -3.54 21.49 -14.19
CA GLY A 120 -3.53 22.95 -14.28
C GLY A 120 -2.87 23.57 -13.05
N LYS A 121 -3.60 24.45 -12.34
CA LYS A 121 -3.09 25.09 -11.11
C LYS A 121 -2.88 24.12 -9.93
N TYR A 122 -3.41 22.90 -10.02
CA TYR A 122 -3.24 21.85 -9.02
C TYR A 122 -2.17 20.83 -9.41
N HIS A 123 -1.41 21.06 -10.50
CA HIS A 123 -0.30 20.21 -10.94
C HIS A 123 0.97 20.36 -10.07
N ASP A 124 0.78 20.58 -8.77
CA ASP A 124 1.84 20.71 -7.79
C ASP A 124 1.46 19.90 -6.54
N PRO A 125 2.32 19.00 -6.04
CA PRO A 125 2.05 18.19 -4.85
C PRO A 125 1.77 19.00 -3.58
N HIS A 126 2.30 20.22 -3.46
CA HIS A 126 2.02 21.13 -2.36
C HIS A 126 0.65 21.79 -2.48
N ILE A 127 0.04 21.81 -3.68
CA ILE A 127 -1.27 22.41 -3.94
C ILE A 127 -2.37 21.34 -4.00
N CYS A 128 -2.18 20.24 -4.74
CA CYS A 128 -3.17 19.17 -4.77
C CYS A 128 -3.21 18.46 -3.42
N LYS A 129 -4.42 18.27 -2.88
CA LYS A 129 -4.63 17.65 -1.56
C LYS A 129 -5.49 16.41 -1.68
N PRO A 130 -5.24 15.39 -0.84
CA PRO A 130 -6.02 14.16 -0.87
C PRO A 130 -7.50 14.46 -0.62
N SER A 131 -8.34 13.91 -1.49
CA SER A 131 -9.80 13.97 -1.40
C SER A 131 -10.33 13.09 -0.26
N GLN A 132 -11.65 13.13 -0.01
CA GLN A 132 -12.27 12.16 0.89
C GLN A 132 -12.11 10.73 0.37
N TYR A 133 -12.28 10.52 -0.94
CA TYR A 133 -12.02 9.24 -1.60
C TYR A 133 -10.59 8.76 -1.31
N SER A 134 -9.60 9.63 -1.51
CA SER A 134 -8.19 9.28 -1.32
C SER A 134 -7.88 8.86 0.12
N LYS A 135 -8.47 9.56 1.10
CA LYS A 135 -8.35 9.20 2.51
C LYS A 135 -9.01 7.87 2.82
N SER A 136 -10.18 7.59 2.22
CA SER A 136 -10.87 6.31 2.36
C SER A 136 -10.06 5.16 1.76
N VAL A 137 -9.45 5.36 0.58
CA VAL A 137 -8.51 4.39 -0.01
C VAL A 137 -7.38 4.09 0.97
N LYS A 138 -6.73 5.10 1.54
CA LYS A 138 -5.59 4.86 2.45
C LYS A 138 -5.94 4.17 3.76
N ALA A 139 -7.19 4.28 4.23
CA ALA A 139 -7.66 3.49 5.35
C ALA A 139 -7.75 2.00 4.99
N VAL A 140 -8.21 1.66 3.78
CA VAL A 140 -8.48 0.27 3.38
C VAL A 140 -7.32 -0.41 2.62
N CYS A 141 -6.51 0.36 1.90
CA CYS A 141 -5.37 -0.08 1.10
C CYS A 141 -4.18 0.88 1.29
N PRO A 142 -3.45 0.78 2.41
CA PRO A 142 -2.36 1.71 2.74
C PRO A 142 -1.25 1.77 1.70
N ASP A 143 -0.90 0.64 1.08
CA ASP A 143 0.17 0.53 0.08
C ASP A 143 -0.23 0.98 -1.34
N ALA A 144 -1.50 1.30 -1.60
CA ALA A 144 -1.98 1.62 -2.95
C ALA A 144 -2.07 3.13 -3.18
N TYR A 145 -1.82 3.59 -4.41
CA TYR A 145 -2.03 4.99 -4.79
C TYR A 145 -3.51 5.37 -4.69
N SER A 146 -3.79 6.47 -4.01
CA SER A 146 -5.15 6.97 -3.79
C SER A 146 -5.48 8.27 -4.55
N PHE A 147 -4.45 8.94 -5.08
CA PHE A 147 -4.52 10.09 -5.99
C PHE A 147 -3.14 10.34 -6.63
N ALA A 148 -3.06 11.28 -7.58
CA ALA A 148 -1.87 11.48 -8.43
C ALA A 148 -0.56 11.79 -7.69
N TYR A 149 -0.62 12.47 -6.54
CA TYR A 149 0.58 12.86 -5.76
C TYR A 149 0.71 12.11 -4.43
N ASP A 150 0.20 10.88 -4.40
CA ASP A 150 0.29 10.00 -3.23
C ASP A 150 1.61 9.21 -3.20
N ASP A 151 2.72 9.92 -3.28
CA ASP A 151 4.04 9.31 -3.40
C ASP A 151 4.64 8.92 -2.03
N GLN A 152 5.75 8.17 -2.06
CA GLN A 152 6.50 7.64 -0.90
C GLN A 152 5.85 6.51 -0.11
N GLN A 153 4.53 6.44 -0.01
CA GLN A 153 3.81 5.36 0.68
C GLN A 153 3.06 4.41 -0.26
N SER A 154 3.24 4.58 -1.57
CA SER A 154 2.48 3.82 -2.58
C SER A 154 3.34 3.19 -3.67
N THR A 155 4.65 3.49 -3.71
CA THR A 155 5.57 3.00 -4.74
C THR A 155 6.52 1.96 -4.20
N PHE A 156 6.56 0.79 -4.83
CA PHE A 156 7.58 -0.22 -4.58
C PHE A 156 8.75 -0.01 -5.54
N ILE A 157 9.97 -0.01 -5.01
CA ILE A 157 11.18 0.25 -5.80
C ILE A 157 12.18 -0.87 -5.55
N ILE A 158 12.47 -1.65 -6.59
CA ILE A 158 13.41 -2.76 -6.51
C ILE A 158 14.52 -2.62 -7.56
N PRO A 159 15.66 -3.31 -7.39
CA PRO A 159 16.65 -3.44 -8.46
C PRO A 159 16.00 -4.04 -9.71
N LYS A 160 16.46 -3.61 -10.88
CA LYS A 160 15.97 -4.12 -12.16
C LYS A 160 16.00 -5.64 -12.23
N GLY A 161 14.91 -6.19 -12.74
CA GLY A 161 14.76 -7.61 -13.05
C GLY A 161 13.84 -8.33 -12.08
N GLY A 162 13.42 -9.52 -12.50
CA GLY A 162 12.33 -10.26 -11.89
C GLY A 162 11.14 -10.39 -12.84
N GLY A 163 10.13 -11.09 -12.37
CA GLY A 163 8.80 -11.14 -12.95
C GLY A 163 7.77 -10.74 -11.90
N TRP A 164 6.54 -10.58 -12.34
CA TRP A 164 5.41 -10.29 -11.48
C TRP A 164 4.24 -11.17 -11.84
N GLU A 165 3.53 -11.62 -10.82
CA GLU A 165 2.21 -12.22 -10.96
C GLU A 165 1.19 -11.23 -10.41
N VAL A 166 0.28 -10.78 -11.28
CA VAL A 166 -0.87 -9.97 -10.88
C VAL A 166 -2.02 -10.90 -10.55
N VAL A 167 -2.43 -10.91 -9.29
CA VAL A 167 -3.52 -11.75 -8.79
C VAL A 167 -4.77 -10.90 -8.69
N MET A 168 -5.79 -11.26 -9.48
CA MET A 168 -7.13 -10.69 -9.34
C MET A 168 -7.89 -11.42 -8.24
N CYS A 169 -8.59 -10.68 -7.39
CA CYS A 169 -9.27 -11.20 -6.21
C CYS A 169 -8.36 -12.01 -5.26
N PRO A 170 -7.23 -11.44 -4.80
CA PRO A 170 -6.40 -12.01 -3.74
C PRO A 170 -7.20 -12.43 -2.50
N GLU A 171 -6.80 -13.52 -1.85
CA GLU A 171 -7.26 -13.88 -0.51
C GLU A 171 -6.45 -13.11 0.55
N GLY A 172 -7.08 -12.71 1.66
CA GLY A 172 -6.38 -12.08 2.79
C GLY A 172 -6.89 -10.68 3.16
N ARG A 173 -5.94 -9.78 3.48
CA ARG A 173 -6.17 -8.36 3.81
C ARG A 173 -5.22 -7.49 2.99
N SER A 174 -5.51 -6.20 2.92
CA SER A 174 -4.59 -5.24 2.33
C SER A 174 -3.27 -5.18 3.10
N THR A 175 -2.19 -4.96 2.36
CA THR A 175 -0.86 -4.84 2.92
C THR A 175 -0.57 -3.42 3.39
N ASP A 176 0.38 -3.32 4.31
CA ASP A 176 0.86 -2.07 4.89
C ASP A 176 2.40 -2.05 4.96
N ILE A 177 3.01 -2.53 3.87
CA ILE A 177 4.45 -2.76 3.74
C ILE A 177 5.21 -1.45 3.70
N LEU A 178 4.79 -0.47 2.91
CA LEU A 178 5.57 0.74 2.71
C LEU A 178 5.54 1.63 3.96
N ARG A 179 4.43 1.64 4.70
CA ARG A 179 4.33 2.34 5.98
C ARG A 179 5.20 1.69 7.06
N LYS A 180 5.17 0.36 7.20
CA LYS A 180 5.93 -0.34 8.24
C LYS A 180 7.39 -0.51 7.85
N LEU A 181 7.69 -0.96 6.64
CA LEU A 181 9.03 -1.36 6.18
C LEU A 181 9.67 -0.37 5.19
N GLY A 182 9.22 0.89 5.19
CA GLY A 182 9.74 1.93 4.29
C GLY A 182 11.26 2.16 4.41
N SER A 183 11.84 1.99 5.61
CA SER A 183 13.30 2.08 5.80
C SER A 183 14.06 0.97 5.06
N GLU A 184 13.53 -0.25 5.10
CA GLU A 184 14.08 -1.41 4.43
C GLU A 184 13.89 -1.32 2.92
N MET A 185 12.74 -0.78 2.48
CA MET A 185 12.48 -0.46 1.08
C MET A 185 13.48 0.58 0.57
N PHE A 186 13.74 1.64 1.34
CA PHE A 186 14.74 2.65 0.98
C PHE A 186 16.16 2.08 0.91
N GLU A 187 16.55 1.22 1.87
CA GLU A 187 17.83 0.50 1.84
C GLU A 187 17.97 -0.33 0.55
N LEU A 188 16.92 -1.07 0.18
CA LEU A 188 16.91 -1.86 -1.05
C LEU A 188 16.99 -0.98 -2.30
N ALA A 189 16.18 0.07 -2.37
CA ALA A 189 16.08 0.96 -3.52
C ALA A 189 17.41 1.71 -3.76
N SER A 190 18.06 2.18 -2.70
CA SER A 190 19.32 2.93 -2.78
C SER A 190 20.56 2.04 -2.92
N GLY A 191 20.59 0.90 -2.21
CA GLY A 191 21.77 0.03 -2.14
C GLY A 191 21.74 -1.17 -3.08
N GLY A 192 20.61 -1.45 -3.72
CA GLY A 192 20.42 -2.60 -4.61
C GLY A 192 20.32 -3.96 -3.90
N LYS A 193 20.50 -3.98 -2.58
CA LYS A 193 20.48 -5.18 -1.73
C LYS A 193 20.22 -4.83 -0.27
N LEU A 194 19.73 -5.82 0.47
CA LEU A 194 19.52 -5.72 1.90
C LEU A 194 20.75 -6.22 2.68
N SER A 195 21.07 -5.54 3.77
CA SER A 195 22.09 -5.99 4.71
C SER A 195 21.67 -7.28 5.44
N PRO A 196 22.63 -8.10 5.91
CA PRO A 196 22.31 -9.29 6.72
C PRO A 196 21.51 -8.96 7.99
N HIS A 197 21.76 -7.79 8.57
CA HIS A 197 21.02 -7.31 9.73
C HIS A 197 19.55 -7.02 9.38
N THR A 198 19.30 -6.35 8.27
CA THR A 198 17.95 -6.10 7.76
C THR A 198 17.21 -7.39 7.44
N LEU A 199 17.86 -8.33 6.76
CA LEU A 199 17.26 -9.65 6.51
C LEU A 199 16.88 -10.39 7.80
N LYS A 200 17.67 -10.25 8.88
CA LYS A 200 17.33 -10.82 10.19
C LYS A 200 16.11 -10.13 10.81
N ARG A 201 15.99 -8.80 10.69
CA ARG A 201 14.82 -8.03 11.18
C ARG A 201 13.55 -8.39 10.43
N LEU A 202 13.61 -8.54 9.12
CA LEU A 202 12.47 -8.92 8.28
C LEU A 202 11.93 -10.33 8.57
N ARG A 203 12.67 -11.17 9.30
CA ARG A 203 12.18 -12.46 9.81
C ARG A 203 11.51 -12.39 11.17
N ASN A 204 11.64 -11.27 11.87
CA ASN A 204 11.06 -11.09 13.19
C ASN A 204 9.62 -10.56 13.06
N ALA A 205 8.64 -11.41 13.32
CA ALA A 205 7.22 -11.06 13.23
C ALA A 205 6.86 -9.84 14.10
N THR A 206 7.41 -9.73 15.31
CA THR A 206 7.07 -8.59 16.19
C THR A 206 7.57 -7.27 15.61
N TYR A 207 8.75 -7.29 14.97
CA TYR A 207 9.30 -6.13 14.29
C TYR A 207 8.50 -5.74 13.04
N VAL A 208 8.03 -6.72 12.28
CA VAL A 208 7.28 -6.47 11.03
C VAL A 208 5.87 -5.97 11.33
N MET A 209 5.23 -6.46 12.38
CA MET A 209 3.84 -6.10 12.72
C MET A 209 3.72 -4.80 13.52
N GLU A 210 4.82 -4.26 14.01
CA GLU A 210 4.87 -3.04 14.82
C GLU A 210 4.25 -1.84 14.08
N GLU A 211 3.30 -1.15 14.73
CA GLU A 211 2.68 0.05 14.18
C GLU A 211 3.69 1.22 14.16
N ARG A 212 3.86 1.80 12.98
CA ARG A 212 4.74 2.94 12.73
C ARG A 212 3.91 4.13 12.25
N GLY A 213 4.20 5.31 12.78
CA GLY A 213 3.63 6.57 12.30
C GLY A 213 4.25 6.99 10.96
N PRO A 214 3.73 8.07 10.34
CA PRO A 214 4.36 8.66 9.16
C PRO A 214 5.83 9.00 9.48
N ALA A 215 6.74 8.61 8.58
CA ALA A 215 8.22 8.67 8.73
C ALA A 215 8.87 7.63 9.66
N GLY A 216 8.21 6.51 9.98
CA GLY A 216 8.84 5.40 10.71
C GLY A 216 9.00 5.64 12.22
N VAL A 217 8.39 6.70 12.76
CA VAL A 217 8.38 6.98 14.19
C VAL A 217 7.45 5.98 14.90
N VAL A 218 8.01 5.17 15.79
CA VAL A 218 7.23 4.24 16.64
C VAL A 218 6.25 5.06 17.49
N ARG A 219 4.95 4.78 17.35
CA ARG A 219 3.95 5.37 18.24
C ARG A 219 4.00 4.63 19.59
N PRO A 220 4.31 5.31 20.71
CA PRO A 220 4.31 4.66 22.01
C PRO A 220 2.92 4.11 22.32
N TRP A 221 2.83 2.85 22.73
CA TRP A 221 1.59 2.17 23.14
C TRP A 221 0.79 2.96 24.19
N THR A 222 1.44 3.85 24.95
CA THR A 222 0.81 4.70 25.97
C THR A 222 -0.15 5.76 25.43
N LEU A 223 -0.05 6.16 24.15
CA LEU A 223 -0.99 7.13 23.56
C LEU A 223 -2.34 6.51 23.15
N MET A 224 -2.40 5.20 22.92
CA MET A 224 -3.62 4.52 22.47
C MET A 224 -4.62 4.35 23.62
N LEU A 225 -4.15 4.13 24.84
CA LEU A 225 -4.97 4.03 26.05
C LEU A 225 -5.61 5.36 26.48
N MET A 226 -4.94 6.48 26.22
CA MET A 226 -5.45 7.81 26.63
C MET A 226 -6.66 8.28 25.82
N ILE A 227 -6.81 7.82 24.57
CA ILE A 227 -7.96 8.18 23.72
C ILE A 227 -9.20 7.38 24.11
N CYS A 228 -9.06 6.10 24.50
CA CYS A 228 -10.19 5.30 24.98
C CYS A 228 -10.75 5.78 26.33
N VAL A 229 -9.90 6.31 27.23
CA VAL A 229 -10.35 6.82 28.54
C VAL A 229 -11.04 8.18 28.41
N ALA A 230 -10.62 9.04 27.47
CA ALA A 230 -11.20 10.37 27.31
C ALA A 230 -12.66 10.36 26.78
N VAL A 231 -13.05 9.34 26.02
CA VAL A 231 -14.41 9.24 25.45
C VAL A 231 -15.43 8.62 26.42
N ALA A 232 -14.96 7.89 27.45
CA ALA A 232 -15.84 7.20 28.40
C ALA A 232 -16.28 8.06 29.62
N CYS A 233 -15.69 9.24 29.84
CA CYS A 233 -15.90 10.02 31.07
C CYS A 233 -16.87 11.21 30.97
N THR A 234 -17.60 11.41 29.87
CA THR A 234 -18.51 12.57 29.72
C THR A 234 -20.00 12.27 29.86
N TRP A 235 -20.42 11.06 30.24
CA TRP A 235 -21.83 10.69 30.35
C TRP A 235 -22.21 10.02 31.68
N VAL A 236 -21.84 10.59 32.83
CA VAL A 236 -22.54 10.33 34.11
C VAL A 236 -22.40 11.54 35.04
N VAL A 237 -23.19 12.62 34.85
CA VAL A 237 -23.73 13.47 35.94
C VAL A 237 -24.96 14.23 35.39
N LEU A 238 -26.16 13.68 35.63
CA LEU A 238 -27.41 14.38 35.99
C LEU A 238 -28.49 13.33 36.26
#